data_AF-A0A817R435-F1
#
_entry.id   AF-A0A817R435-F1
#
_cell.length_a   1.000
_cell.length_b   1.000
_cell.length_c   1.000
_cell.angle_alpha   90.00
_cell.angle_beta   90.00
_cell.angle_gamma   90.00
#
_symmetry.space_group_name_H-M   'P 1'
#
loop_
_entity.id
_entity.type
_entity.pdbx_description
1 polymer ?
#
loop_
_entity_poly.entity_id
_entity_poly.type
_entity_poly.pdbx_seq_one_letter_code
_entity_poly.pdbx_strand_id
1 'polypeptide(L)'
;MINACVTQVLLRDEHPFEHEFFLRISKSFPFMKQLTIMNREVQQIKSNNDNKILSIIEYPNLTRLDLSYTYDDYVQLFLFNMKMSLPNNLHLRVDYESLERVTYCFTRYMTGNNCTKLAALLFDPVDQIDEYHIKNYFPYPCIHRTFDFILSK
;
A
#
# COMPACT_ATOMS: atom_id res chain seq x y z
N MET A 1 4.83 21.36 -26.39
CA MET A 1 5.82 20.82 -25.43
C MET A 1 5.11 19.81 -24.56
N ILE A 2 5.53 18.55 -24.59
CA ILE A 2 5.05 17.54 -23.64
C ILE A 2 5.94 17.69 -22.40
N ASN A 3 5.41 18.23 -21.31
CA ASN A 3 6.10 18.17 -20.03
C ASN A 3 6.16 16.70 -19.62
N ALA A 4 7.36 16.13 -19.56
CA ALA A 4 7.56 14.79 -19.05
C ALA A 4 7.25 14.80 -17.54
N CYS A 5 6.24 14.02 -17.14
CA CYS A 5 5.90 13.83 -15.73
C CYS A 5 6.42 12.47 -15.25
N VAL A 6 6.95 12.44 -14.03
CA VAL A 6 7.29 11.18 -13.37
C VAL A 6 6.00 10.48 -12.98
N THR A 7 5.77 9.29 -13.54
CA THR A 7 4.56 8.49 -13.31
C THR A 7 4.83 7.20 -12.54
N GLN A 8 6.10 6.82 -12.39
CA GLN A 8 6.51 5.60 -11.70
C GLN A 8 7.68 5.92 -10.77
N VAL A 9 7.59 5.48 -9.52
CA VAL A 9 8.65 5.62 -8.52
C VAL A 9 8.92 4.25 -7.91
N LEU A 10 10.19 3.86 -7.92
CA LEU A 10 10.69 2.69 -7.22
C LEU A 10 11.53 3.18 -6.04
N LEU A 11 11.13 2.79 -4.84
CA LEU A 11 11.86 3.03 -3.61
C LEU A 11 12.47 1.71 -3.15
N ARG A 12 13.79 1.66 -3.12
CA ARG A 12 14.53 0.58 -2.48
C ARG A 12 15.09 1.08 -1.18
N ASP A 13 14.73 0.38 -0.13
CA ASP A 13 15.05 0.76 1.21
C ASP A 13 16.05 -0.20 1.85
N GLU A 14 17.18 0.38 2.27
CA GLU A 14 18.14 -0.25 3.19
C GLU A 14 17.94 0.23 4.63
N HIS A 15 17.30 1.40 4.83
CA HIS A 15 17.03 2.04 6.12
C HIS A 15 15.66 2.75 6.13
N PRO A 16 14.73 2.38 7.01
CA PRO A 16 13.33 2.81 7.02
C PRO A 16 13.08 4.27 6.65
N PHE A 17 12.28 4.50 5.61
CA PHE A 17 11.81 5.83 5.23
C PHE A 17 10.85 6.38 6.29
N GLU A 18 11.17 7.56 6.82
CA GLU A 18 10.28 8.26 7.74
C GLU A 18 9.01 8.75 7.04
N HIS A 19 7.95 9.03 7.81
CA HIS A 19 6.71 9.60 7.27
C HIS A 19 6.94 10.87 6.43
N GLU A 20 7.88 11.73 6.85
CA GLU A 20 8.21 12.94 6.11
C GLU A 20 8.75 12.63 4.70
N PHE A 21 9.46 11.52 4.53
CA PHE A 21 9.94 11.09 3.22
C PHE A 21 8.78 10.86 2.25
N PHE A 22 7.75 10.12 2.68
CA PHE A 22 6.56 9.89 1.86
C PHE A 22 5.79 11.18 1.55
N LEU A 23 5.74 12.12 2.49
CA LEU A 23 5.14 13.43 2.25
C LEU A 23 5.92 14.22 1.18
N ARG A 24 7.25 14.12 1.16
CA ARG A 24 8.08 14.75 0.12
C ARG A 24 7.87 14.08 -1.23
N ILE A 25 7.81 12.74 -1.28
CA ILE A 25 7.53 11.99 -2.51
C ILE A 25 6.18 12.40 -3.11
N SER A 26 5.11 12.48 -2.31
CA SER A 26 3.79 12.87 -2.83
C SER A 26 3.76 14.28 -3.42
N LYS A 27 4.50 15.22 -2.81
CA LYS A 27 4.62 16.61 -3.29
C LYS A 27 5.52 16.74 -4.53
N SER A 28 6.61 15.97 -4.58
CA SER A 28 7.55 16.00 -5.70
C SER A 28 6.99 15.31 -6.95
N PHE A 29 6.14 14.31 -6.77
CA PHE A 29 5.59 13.50 -7.87
C PHE A 29 4.05 13.45 -7.82
N PRO A 30 3.36 14.60 -8.00
CA PRO A 30 1.90 14.66 -7.85
C PRO A 30 1.14 13.83 -8.90
N PHE A 31 1.78 13.50 -10.03
CA PHE A 31 1.21 12.69 -11.11
C PHE A 31 1.66 11.22 -11.07
N MET A 32 2.26 10.78 -9.96
CA MET A 32 2.69 9.39 -9.78
C MET A 32 1.49 8.45 -9.85
N LYS A 33 1.58 7.47 -10.76
CA LYS A 33 0.58 6.41 -10.97
C LYS A 33 0.99 5.09 -10.34
N GLN A 34 2.29 4.84 -10.24
CA GLN A 34 2.83 3.62 -9.64
C GLN A 34 3.88 3.95 -8.58
N LEU A 35 3.69 3.37 -7.40
CA LEU A 35 4.67 3.37 -6.32
C LEU A 35 5.01 1.91 -5.99
N THR A 36 6.29 1.58 -6.07
CA THR A 36 6.82 0.28 -5.63
C THR A 36 7.81 0.53 -4.51
N ILE A 37 7.61 -0.16 -3.38
CA ILE A 37 8.49 -0.08 -2.22
C ILE A 37 9.06 -1.47 -1.99
N MET A 38 10.35 -1.53 -1.69
CA MET A 38 11.02 -2.77 -1.32
C MET A 38 11.93 -2.49 -0.13
N ASN A 39 11.80 -3.24 0.96
CA ASN A 39 12.74 -3.18 2.08
C ASN A 39 13.14 -4.59 2.52
N ARG A 40 14.41 -4.74 2.92
CA ARG A 40 15.01 -6.05 3.25
C ARG A 40 15.17 -6.33 4.74
N GLU A 41 14.96 -5.34 5.59
CA GLU A 41 15.21 -5.46 7.04
C GLU A 41 14.00 -5.05 7.89
N VAL A 42 13.74 -5.81 8.97
CA VAL A 42 12.66 -5.58 9.94
C VAL A 42 12.87 -4.22 10.60
N GLN A 43 11.81 -3.42 10.73
CA GLN A 43 11.90 -2.23 11.59
C GLN A 43 11.93 -2.62 13.07
N GLN A 44 12.89 -2.06 13.80
CA GLN A 44 12.62 -1.66 15.18
C GLN A 44 11.87 -0.34 15.10
N ILE A 45 10.54 -0.39 15.18
CA ILE A 45 9.72 0.83 15.26
C ILE A 45 10.27 1.66 16.41
N LYS A 46 11.02 2.73 16.11
CA LYS A 46 11.21 3.81 17.06
C LYS A 46 9.87 4.51 17.13
N SER A 47 9.03 4.06 18.07
CA SER A 47 7.92 4.82 18.59
C SER A 47 8.50 6.09 19.21
N ASN A 48 8.84 7.07 18.38
CA ASN A 48 9.20 8.39 18.82
C ASN A 48 8.03 9.31 18.46
N ASN A 49 7.20 9.48 19.50
CA ASN A 49 6.27 10.57 19.75
C ASN A 49 4.86 10.47 19.16
N ASP A 50 4.01 9.89 20.01
CA ASP A 50 2.54 9.94 20.10
C ASP A 50 1.88 11.34 20.07
N ASN A 51 2.49 12.42 19.59
CA ASN A 51 1.88 13.77 19.73
C ASN A 51 2.11 14.78 18.60
N LYS A 52 2.66 14.41 17.45
CA LYS A 52 2.61 15.28 16.26
C LYS A 52 1.42 14.87 15.39
N ILE A 53 0.45 15.78 15.22
CA ILE A 53 -0.54 15.70 14.14
C ILE A 53 0.25 15.71 12.83
N LEU A 54 0.54 14.53 12.29
CA LEU A 54 1.18 14.40 10.99
C LEU A 54 0.14 14.74 9.92
N SER A 55 0.52 15.56 8.95
CA SER A 55 -0.35 15.85 7.81
C SER A 55 -0.67 14.56 7.06
N ILE A 56 -1.95 14.36 6.73
CA ILE A 56 -2.37 13.25 5.88
C ILE A 56 -1.63 13.36 4.55
N ILE A 57 -1.00 12.27 4.12
CA ILE A 57 -0.33 12.20 2.82
C ILE A 57 -1.34 11.71 1.78
N GLU A 58 -1.48 12.48 0.70
CA GLU A 58 -2.40 12.15 -0.39
C GLU A 58 -1.62 11.75 -1.65
N TYR A 59 -2.11 10.70 -2.33
CA TYR A 59 -1.58 10.24 -3.61
C TYR A 59 -2.69 10.25 -4.68
N PRO A 60 -3.10 11.43 -5.16
CA PRO A 60 -4.37 11.57 -5.91
C PRO A 60 -4.42 10.80 -7.23
N ASN A 61 -3.27 10.54 -7.85
CA ASN A 61 -3.17 9.88 -9.16
C ASN A 61 -2.68 8.43 -9.08
N LEU A 62 -2.45 7.90 -7.87
CA LEU A 62 -1.87 6.57 -7.69
C LEU A 62 -2.88 5.50 -8.08
N THR A 63 -2.54 4.69 -9.07
CA THR A 63 -3.39 3.58 -9.52
C THR A 63 -2.81 2.23 -9.11
N ARG A 64 -1.51 2.17 -8.80
CA ARG A 64 -0.83 0.94 -8.40
C ARG A 64 0.13 1.18 -7.23
N LEU A 65 -0.03 0.38 -6.19
CA LEU A 65 0.87 0.32 -5.04
C LEU A 65 1.39 -1.10 -4.90
N ASP A 66 2.70 -1.28 -4.90
CA ASP A 66 3.35 -2.59 -4.76
C ASP A 66 4.20 -2.61 -3.48
N LEU A 67 3.76 -3.43 -2.53
CA LEU A 67 4.30 -3.65 -1.20
C LEU A 67 4.72 -5.11 -0.98
N SER A 68 4.83 -5.91 -2.05
CA SER A 68 5.06 -7.37 -1.99
C SER A 68 6.37 -7.76 -1.31
N TYR A 69 7.35 -6.85 -1.33
CA TYR A 69 8.66 -7.04 -0.73
C TYR A 69 8.91 -6.03 0.38
N THR A 70 7.87 -5.78 1.19
CA THR A 70 7.96 -4.85 2.33
C THR A 70 7.58 -5.52 3.64
N TYR A 71 8.00 -4.92 4.75
CA TYR A 71 7.56 -5.28 6.08
C TYR A 71 6.19 -4.71 6.43
N ASP A 72 5.56 -5.32 7.44
CA ASP A 72 4.23 -4.98 7.95
C ASP A 72 4.06 -3.49 8.29
N ASP A 73 5.11 -2.79 8.67
CA ASP A 73 5.10 -1.36 8.98
C ASP A 73 4.70 -0.47 7.79
N TYR A 74 5.20 -0.78 6.59
CA TYR A 74 4.83 -0.09 5.35
C TYR A 74 3.40 -0.42 4.96
N VAL A 75 3.02 -1.70 5.05
CA VAL A 75 1.63 -2.12 4.83
C VAL A 75 0.69 -1.38 5.79
N GLN A 76 1.06 -1.29 7.07
CA GLN A 76 0.31 -0.54 8.07
C GLN A 76 0.28 0.95 7.74
N LEU A 77 1.40 1.56 7.36
CA LEU A 77 1.48 2.98 7.02
C LEU A 77 0.49 3.35 5.91
N PHE A 78 0.44 2.57 4.84
CA PHE A 78 -0.43 2.84 3.68
C PHE A 78 -1.90 2.50 3.92
N LEU A 79 -2.18 1.42 4.66
CA LEU A 79 -3.56 1.04 4.94
C LEU A 79 -4.18 1.87 6.08
N PHE A 80 -3.37 2.46 6.98
CA PHE A 80 -3.87 3.31 8.05
C PHE A 80 -4.34 4.67 7.53
N ASN A 81 -5.66 4.88 7.56
CA ASN A 81 -6.30 6.10 7.04
C ASN A 81 -5.87 7.41 7.76
N MET A 82 -5.37 7.33 9.00
CA MET A 82 -4.93 8.49 9.77
C MET A 82 -3.63 9.11 9.25
N LYS A 83 -2.82 8.35 8.49
CA LYS A 83 -1.53 8.80 7.95
C LYS A 83 -1.56 8.96 6.43
N MET A 84 -2.39 8.18 5.75
CA MET A 84 -2.43 8.09 4.29
C MET A 84 -3.87 8.15 3.79
N SER A 85 -4.11 8.96 2.76
CA SER A 85 -5.34 8.92 1.98
C SER A 85 -5.04 8.37 0.59
N LEU A 86 -5.42 7.12 0.38
CA LEU A 86 -5.33 6.47 -0.93
C LEU A 86 -6.48 6.94 -1.83
N PRO A 87 -6.28 7.01 -3.16
CA PRO A 87 -7.34 7.29 -4.11
C PRO A 87 -8.23 6.06 -4.29
N ASN A 88 -9.41 6.27 -4.88
CA ASN A 88 -10.28 5.17 -5.30
C ASN A 88 -9.67 4.42 -6.48
N ASN A 89 -10.07 3.15 -6.64
CA ASN A 89 -9.63 2.25 -7.70
C ASN A 89 -8.13 1.92 -7.67
N LEU A 90 -7.55 1.85 -6.47
CA LEU A 90 -6.15 1.47 -6.32
C LEU A 90 -5.97 -0.05 -6.48
N HIS A 91 -4.96 -0.46 -7.25
CA HIS A 91 -4.50 -1.85 -7.30
C HIS A 91 -3.36 -2.02 -6.30
N LEU A 92 -3.60 -2.81 -5.25
CA LEU A 92 -2.60 -3.10 -4.23
C LEU A 92 -2.00 -4.49 -4.49
N ARG A 93 -0.67 -4.57 -4.58
CA ARG A 93 0.06 -5.84 -4.51
C ARG A 93 0.76 -5.95 -3.16
N VAL A 94 0.52 -7.02 -2.43
CA VAL A 94 1.01 -7.21 -1.06
C VAL A 94 1.07 -8.69 -0.72
N ASP A 95 1.97 -9.08 0.16
CA ASP A 95 1.99 -10.41 0.77
C ASP A 95 0.74 -10.65 1.61
N TYR A 96 0.11 -11.82 1.45
CA TYR A 96 -1.13 -12.16 2.13
C TYR A 96 -0.96 -12.18 3.66
N GLU A 97 0.12 -12.77 4.17
CA GLU A 97 0.34 -12.89 5.62
C GLU A 97 0.53 -11.51 6.26
N SER A 98 1.28 -10.63 5.59
CA SER A 98 1.49 -9.24 6.02
C SER A 98 0.17 -8.47 6.06
N LEU A 99 -0.68 -8.65 5.04
CA LEU A 99 -2.02 -8.05 5.00
C LEU A 99 -2.90 -8.58 6.14
N GLU A 100 -2.88 -9.88 6.41
CA GLU A 100 -3.63 -10.51 7.51
C GLU A 100 -3.18 -9.95 8.87
N ARG A 101 -1.86 -9.89 9.13
CA ARG A 101 -1.31 -9.35 10.38
C ARG A 101 -1.70 -7.88 10.59
N VAL A 102 -1.53 -7.03 9.57
CA VAL A 102 -1.82 -5.59 9.67
C VAL A 102 -3.31 -5.30 9.87
N THR A 103 -4.17 -6.07 9.19
CA THR A 103 -5.63 -5.94 9.29
C THR A 103 -6.21 -6.69 10.50
N TYR A 104 -5.37 -7.32 11.32
CA TYR A 104 -5.76 -8.16 12.46
C TYR A 104 -6.81 -9.19 12.03
N CYS A 105 -6.41 -10.08 11.11
CA CYS A 105 -7.28 -11.08 10.48
C CYS A 105 -8.54 -10.45 9.86
N PHE A 106 -8.38 -9.32 9.16
CA PHE A 106 -9.47 -8.62 8.49
C PHE A 106 -10.59 -8.17 9.44
N THR A 107 -10.24 -7.66 10.62
CA THR A 107 -11.21 -7.11 11.59
C THR A 107 -10.89 -5.68 12.05
N ARG A 108 -9.72 -5.15 11.70
CA ARG A 108 -9.25 -3.84 12.16
C ARG A 108 -9.96 -2.69 11.43
N TYR A 109 -10.80 -1.93 12.10
CA TYR A 109 -11.57 -0.85 11.46
C TYR A 109 -10.70 0.29 10.89
N MET A 110 -9.55 0.59 11.52
CA MET A 110 -8.67 1.71 11.13
C MET A 110 -8.11 1.57 9.70
N THR A 111 -7.97 0.34 9.21
CA THR A 111 -7.54 0.05 7.84
C THR A 111 -8.70 0.02 6.85
N GLY A 112 -9.93 -0.15 7.34
CA GLY A 112 -11.13 -0.35 6.52
C GLY A 112 -11.35 0.74 5.47
N ASN A 113 -11.18 2.02 5.83
CA ASN A 113 -11.43 3.14 4.91
C ASN A 113 -10.51 3.19 3.69
N ASN A 114 -9.24 2.76 3.81
CA ASN A 114 -8.36 2.68 2.64
C ASN A 114 -8.55 1.35 1.92
N CYS A 115 -8.86 0.27 2.65
CA CYS A 115 -9.18 -1.03 2.06
C CYS A 115 -10.44 -0.97 1.17
N THR A 116 -11.46 -0.17 1.52
CA THR A 116 -12.67 -0.01 0.69
C THR A 116 -12.43 0.73 -0.63
N LYS A 117 -11.30 1.42 -0.77
CA LYS A 117 -10.92 2.15 -1.99
C LYS A 117 -10.17 1.29 -3.01
N LEU A 118 -9.78 0.08 -2.62
CA LEU A 118 -9.05 -0.83 -3.50
C LEU A 118 -9.97 -1.36 -4.59
N ALA A 119 -9.53 -1.28 -5.84
CA ALA A 119 -10.18 -1.95 -6.96
C ALA A 119 -9.71 -3.40 -7.10
N ALA A 120 -8.48 -3.70 -6.71
CA ALA A 120 -7.90 -5.03 -6.84
C ALA A 120 -6.87 -5.30 -5.74
N LEU A 121 -6.86 -6.56 -5.28
CA LEU A 121 -5.81 -7.12 -4.44
C LEU A 121 -5.04 -8.14 -5.27
N LEU A 122 -3.75 -7.92 -5.38
CA LEU A 122 -2.82 -8.74 -6.13
C LEU A 122 -1.92 -9.47 -5.14
N PHE A 123 -2.02 -10.78 -5.12
CA PHE A 123 -1.20 -11.63 -4.27
C PHE A 123 -0.11 -12.32 -5.08
N ASP A 124 0.97 -12.70 -4.42
CA ASP A 124 1.98 -13.53 -5.04
C ASP A 124 1.42 -14.95 -5.22
N PRO A 125 1.85 -15.69 -6.26
CA PRO A 125 1.18 -16.94 -6.60
C PRO A 125 1.37 -18.06 -5.58
N VAL A 126 2.35 -17.89 -4.70
CA VAL A 126 2.70 -18.81 -3.62
C VAL A 126 1.85 -18.57 -2.37
N ASP A 127 1.06 -17.49 -2.33
CA ASP A 127 0.27 -17.12 -1.16
C ASP A 127 -0.90 -18.08 -0.96
N GLN A 128 -1.06 -18.55 0.28
CA GLN A 128 -2.19 -19.38 0.70
C GLN A 128 -3.32 -18.48 1.21
N ILE A 129 -4.21 -18.12 0.30
CA ILE A 129 -5.27 -17.13 0.55
C ILE A 129 -6.50 -17.81 1.15
N ASP A 130 -6.93 -17.36 2.34
CA ASP A 130 -8.29 -17.63 2.82
C ASP A 130 -9.27 -16.58 2.27
N GLU A 131 -9.98 -16.95 1.21
CA GLU A 131 -10.95 -16.06 0.55
C GLU A 131 -12.15 -15.68 1.43
N TYR A 132 -12.51 -16.48 2.44
CA TYR A 132 -13.70 -16.25 3.25
C TYR A 132 -13.58 -14.96 4.07
N HIS A 133 -12.41 -14.75 4.69
CA HIS A 133 -12.17 -13.57 5.51
C HIS A 133 -11.99 -12.29 4.68
N ILE A 134 -11.37 -12.40 3.51
CA ILE A 134 -11.11 -11.25 2.63
C ILE A 134 -12.40 -10.69 2.04
N LYS A 135 -13.31 -11.56 1.56
CA LYS A 135 -14.54 -11.11 0.87
C LYS A 135 -15.45 -10.24 1.73
N ASN A 136 -15.44 -10.45 3.05
CA ASN A 136 -16.25 -9.65 3.98
C ASN A 136 -15.61 -8.29 4.32
N TYR A 137 -14.30 -8.18 4.14
CA TYR A 137 -13.52 -7.00 4.52
C TYR A 137 -13.23 -6.06 3.35
N PHE A 138 -13.20 -6.60 2.13
CA PHE A 138 -13.02 -5.84 0.90
C PHE A 138 -14.33 -5.84 0.10
N PRO A 139 -15.03 -4.69 0.02
CA PRO A 139 -16.38 -4.62 -0.55
C PRO A 139 -16.45 -4.91 -2.06
N TYR A 140 -15.32 -4.87 -2.76
CA TYR A 140 -15.21 -5.12 -4.19
C TYR A 140 -14.03 -6.07 -4.48
N PRO A 141 -14.24 -7.39 -4.54
CA PRO A 141 -13.14 -8.32 -4.77
C PRO A 141 -12.89 -8.46 -6.27
N CYS A 142 -11.85 -7.80 -6.76
CA CYS A 142 -11.02 -8.35 -7.80
C CYS A 142 -9.75 -8.89 -7.12
N ILE A 143 -9.92 -9.97 -6.34
CA ILE A 143 -8.78 -10.74 -5.82
C ILE A 143 -8.19 -11.44 -7.04
N HIS A 144 -6.97 -11.06 -7.39
CA HIS A 144 -6.26 -11.61 -8.54
C HIS A 144 -4.97 -12.22 -8.05
N ARG A 145 -4.65 -13.41 -8.56
CA ARG A 145 -3.28 -13.89 -8.46
C ARG A 145 -2.48 -13.17 -9.54
N THR A 146 -1.23 -12.85 -9.25
CA THR A 146 -0.37 -12.08 -10.19
C THR A 146 -0.24 -12.73 -11.58
N PHE A 147 -0.41 -14.05 -11.71
CA PHE A 147 -0.49 -14.72 -13.02
C PHE A 147 -1.68 -14.24 -13.88
N ASP A 148 -2.82 -13.89 -13.27
CA ASP A 148 -4.02 -13.44 -13.97
C ASP A 148 -3.80 -12.10 -14.68
N PHE A 149 -2.85 -11.30 -14.18
CA PHE A 149 -2.51 -9.98 -14.74
C PHE A 149 -1.43 -10.02 -15.82
N ILE A 150 -0.60 -11.07 -15.83
CA ILE A 150 0.40 -11.28 -16.90
C ILE A 150 -0.28 -11.80 -18.17
N LEU A 151 -1.39 -12.53 -18.03
CA LEU A 151 -2.14 -13.12 -19.15
C LEU A 151 -3.20 -12.18 -19.77
N SER A 152 -3.46 -11.01 -19.19
CA SER A 152 -4.48 -10.05 -19.63
C SER A 152 -3.91 -8.83 -20.39
N LYS A 153 -2.68 -8.92 -20.91
CA LYS A 153 -2.07 -7.93 -21.81
C LYS A 153 -1.99 -8.42 -23.25
#